data_AF-A0A353X335-F1
#
_entry.id   AF-A0A353X335-F1
#
_cell.length_a   1.000
_cell.length_b   1.000
_cell.length_c   1.000
_cell.angle_alpha   90.00
_cell.angle_beta   90.00
_cell.angle_gamma   90.00
#
_symmetry.space_group_name_H-M   'P 1'
#
loop_
_entity.id
_entity.type
_entity.pdbx_description
1 polymer ?
#
loop_
_entity_poly.entity_id
_entity_poly.type
_entity_poly.pdbx_seq_one_letter_code
_entity_poly.pdbx_strand_id
1 'polypeptide(L)'
;MLPMNNTYGNRPQSGEIDIMEHVGYKPDTVFAFATAYTEAYNHSIGTEKPNGKFVENVYDDFHEYPLEWIPEAYHVYMDGDWFFTFNNENKTSAEWPYDQPFFLIINLAVGGKW
;
A
#
# COMPACT_ATOMS: atom_id res chain seq x y z
N MET A 1 0.00 2.30 6.14
CA MET A 1 -0.99 3.00 7.00
C MET A 1 -1.91 1.97 7.62
N LEU A 2 -2.31 2.16 8.88
CA LEU A 2 -3.23 1.25 9.57
C LEU A 2 -4.50 1.96 10.05
N PRO A 3 -5.62 1.24 10.18
CA PRO A 3 -6.87 1.80 10.63
C PRO A 3 -6.76 2.19 12.10
N MET A 4 -7.33 3.34 12.46
CA MET A 4 -7.36 3.82 13.84
C MET A 4 -8.19 2.90 14.74
N ASN A 5 -9.20 2.24 14.17
CA ASN A 5 -10.09 1.32 14.87
C ASN A 5 -10.21 0.01 14.07
N ASN A 6 -10.45 -1.10 14.76
CA ASN A 6 -10.74 -2.38 14.10
C ASN A 6 -12.23 -2.51 13.73
N THR A 7 -12.76 -1.54 12.99
CA THR A 7 -14.21 -1.43 12.68
C THR A 7 -14.77 -2.69 12.03
N TYR A 8 -13.99 -3.35 11.18
CA TYR A 8 -14.38 -4.56 10.45
C TYR A 8 -13.72 -5.83 10.99
N GLY A 9 -12.98 -5.74 12.10
CA GLY A 9 -12.23 -6.84 12.69
C GLY A 9 -10.72 -6.64 12.65
N ASN A 10 -9.97 -7.64 13.10
CA ASN A 10 -8.50 -7.57 13.16
C ASN A 10 -7.91 -7.66 11.75
N ARG A 11 -6.64 -7.23 11.59
CA ARG A 11 -5.89 -7.37 10.32
C ARG A 11 -6.03 -8.80 9.77
N PRO A 12 -6.39 -8.99 8.49
CA PRO A 12 -6.50 -8.02 7.40
C PRO A 12 -7.84 -7.25 7.28
N GLN A 13 -8.84 -7.54 8.10
CA GLN A 13 -10.24 -7.16 7.83
C GLN A 13 -10.49 -5.64 7.86
N SER A 14 -9.79 -4.91 8.73
CA SER A 14 -9.90 -3.43 8.77
C SER A 14 -8.95 -2.73 7.81
N GLY A 15 -8.20 -3.47 6.99
CA GLY A 15 -7.38 -2.93 5.92
C GLY A 15 -6.00 -2.45 6.34
N GLU A 16 -5.16 -2.26 5.33
CA GLU A 16 -3.89 -1.54 5.37
C GLU A 16 -3.63 -0.97 3.98
N ILE A 17 -3.04 0.23 3.95
CA ILE A 17 -2.64 0.94 2.74
C ILE A 17 -1.14 1.15 2.81
N ASP A 18 -0.39 0.46 1.97
CA ASP A 18 1.04 0.68 1.83
C ASP A 18 1.25 1.71 0.72
N ILE A 19 1.77 2.89 1.10
CA ILE A 19 2.06 3.99 0.15
C ILE A 19 3.41 3.77 -0.51
N MET A 20 4.39 3.33 0.29
CA MET A 20 5.74 3.03 -0.15
C MET A 20 6.30 1.93 0.73
N GLU A 21 6.66 0.81 0.11
CA GLU A 21 7.60 -0.15 0.68
C GLU A 21 8.81 -0.28 -0.24
N HIS A 22 9.97 -0.50 0.36
CA HIS A 22 11.23 -0.64 -0.37
C HIS A 22 12.05 -1.81 0.21
N VAL A 23 12.59 -2.66 -0.66
CA VAL A 23 13.35 -3.87 -0.26
C VAL A 23 14.74 -3.88 -0.89
N GLY A 24 15.76 -3.56 -0.08
CA GLY A 24 17.13 -3.36 -0.56
C GLY A 24 17.88 -4.60 -1.06
N TYR A 25 17.34 -5.83 -0.92
CA TYR A 25 17.95 -7.04 -1.50
C TYR A 25 17.78 -7.12 -3.04
N LYS A 26 16.89 -6.33 -3.63
CA LYS A 26 16.77 -6.18 -5.10
C LYS A 26 17.40 -4.85 -5.53
N PRO A 27 18.73 -4.79 -5.74
CA PRO A 27 19.46 -3.55 -5.98
C PRO A 27 19.03 -2.81 -7.26
N ASP A 28 18.61 -3.54 -8.29
CA ASP A 28 18.21 -2.96 -9.59
C ASP A 28 16.70 -2.82 -9.72
N THR A 29 15.96 -2.98 -8.63
CA THR A 29 14.52 -2.84 -8.65
C THR A 29 14.07 -2.14 -7.39
N VAL A 30 14.30 -0.85 -7.42
CA VAL A 30 13.45 0.09 -6.70
C VAL A 30 12.03 -0.24 -7.12
N PHE A 31 11.21 -0.58 -6.15
CA PHE A 31 9.78 -0.67 -6.34
C PHE A 31 9.24 0.30 -5.32
N ALA A 32 8.66 1.41 -5.76
CA ALA A 32 7.61 1.98 -4.94
C ALA A 32 6.52 0.92 -4.90
N PHE A 33 6.45 0.14 -3.81
CA PHE A 33 5.39 -0.83 -3.63
C PHE A 33 4.19 -0.15 -3.00
N ALA A 34 3.07 -0.26 -3.69
CA ALA A 34 1.77 0.02 -3.10
C ALA A 34 0.93 -1.25 -3.14
N THR A 35 0.35 -1.57 -2.00
CA THR A 35 -0.47 -2.77 -1.82
C THR A 35 -1.73 -2.41 -1.04
N ALA A 36 -2.85 -2.94 -1.54
CA ALA A 36 -4.07 -3.04 -0.75
C ALA A 36 -4.01 -4.35 0.03
N TYR A 37 -3.94 -4.27 1.35
CA TYR A 37 -4.02 -5.46 2.19
C TYR A 37 -5.38 -5.49 2.87
N THR A 38 -6.26 -6.33 2.35
CA THR A 38 -7.64 -6.51 2.81
C THR A 38 -7.95 -8.00 3.02
N GLU A 39 -9.11 -8.31 3.58
CA GLU A 39 -9.53 -9.71 3.75
C GLU A 39 -9.60 -10.45 2.41
N ALA A 40 -10.07 -9.78 1.34
CA ALA A 40 -10.15 -10.34 0.00
C ALA A 40 -8.81 -10.31 -0.76
N TYR A 41 -7.93 -9.34 -0.46
CA TYR A 41 -6.66 -9.13 -1.16
C TYR A 41 -5.51 -9.13 -0.18
N ASN A 42 -4.87 -10.30 0.02
CA ASN A 42 -3.72 -10.40 0.89
C ASN A 42 -2.76 -11.52 0.47
N HIS A 43 -1.49 -11.34 0.84
CA HIS A 43 -0.42 -12.28 0.54
C HIS A 43 -0.66 -13.69 1.10
N SER A 44 -1.34 -13.83 2.24
CA SER A 44 -1.59 -15.13 2.87
C SER A 44 -2.48 -16.05 2.03
N ILE A 45 -3.30 -15.49 1.13
CA ILE A 45 -4.15 -16.24 0.21
C ILE A 45 -3.76 -16.06 -1.27
N GLY A 46 -2.68 -15.31 -1.56
CA GLY A 46 -2.15 -15.13 -2.92
C GLY A 46 -3.01 -14.24 -3.83
N THR A 47 -3.80 -13.33 -3.26
CA THR A 47 -4.70 -12.43 -4.00
C THR A 47 -4.29 -10.96 -3.89
N GLU A 48 -3.09 -10.69 -3.39
CA GLU A 48 -2.54 -9.34 -3.31
C GLU A 48 -2.59 -8.63 -4.68
N LYS A 49 -2.81 -7.32 -4.65
CA LYS A 49 -2.72 -6.46 -5.84
C LYS A 49 -1.53 -5.49 -5.67
N PRO A 50 -0.28 -5.96 -5.71
CA PRO A 50 0.87 -5.07 -5.63
C PRO A 50 1.10 -4.40 -6.99
N ASN A 51 1.63 -3.19 -6.97
CA ASN A 51 2.37 -2.68 -8.12
C ASN A 51 3.69 -2.07 -7.69
N GLY A 52 4.68 -2.19 -8.58
CA GLY A 52 6.02 -1.68 -8.36
C GLY A 52 6.52 -0.88 -9.55
N LYS A 53 7.16 0.25 -9.30
CA LYS A 53 7.76 1.13 -10.30
C LYS A 53 9.27 1.20 -10.14
N PHE A 54 10.02 0.92 -11.21
CA PHE A 54 11.47 1.17 -11.27
C PHE A 54 11.74 2.67 -11.31
N VAL A 55 12.67 3.12 -10.45
CA VAL A 55 13.14 4.50 -10.39
C VAL A 55 14.65 4.53 -10.28
N GLU A 56 15.27 5.39 -11.10
CA GLU A 56 16.70 5.65 -11.05
C GLU A 56 17.04 6.46 -9.79
N ASN A 57 18.22 6.21 -9.19
CA ASN A 57 18.76 6.99 -8.06
C ASN A 57 17.90 7.05 -6.80
N VAL A 58 17.02 6.07 -6.52
CA VAL A 58 16.15 6.09 -5.31
C VAL A 58 16.88 6.24 -3.98
N TYR A 59 18.16 5.84 -3.95
CA TYR A 59 18.98 5.90 -2.76
C TYR A 59 19.73 7.23 -2.61
N ASP A 60 19.87 7.96 -3.71
CA ASP A 60 20.72 9.16 -3.78
C ASP A 60 19.90 10.45 -3.68
N ASP A 61 18.63 10.42 -4.10
CA ASP A 61 17.74 11.58 -4.13
C ASP A 61 16.49 11.40 -3.24
N PHE A 62 15.90 12.52 -2.81
CA PHE A 62 14.59 12.52 -2.18
C PHE A 62 13.50 12.38 -3.24
N HIS A 63 12.53 11.51 -2.97
CA HIS A 63 11.36 11.28 -3.83
C HIS A 63 10.07 11.53 -3.07
N GLU A 64 9.05 12.03 -3.77
CA GLU A 64 7.72 12.28 -3.21
C GLU A 64 6.79 11.11 -3.50
N TYR A 65 6.01 10.67 -2.50
CA TYR A 65 5.03 9.58 -2.61
C TYR A 65 3.61 10.03 -2.23
N PRO A 66 2.93 10.81 -3.09
CA PRO A 66 1.55 11.23 -2.82
C PRO A 66 0.57 10.06 -2.79
N LEU A 67 -0.36 10.10 -1.83
CA LEU A 67 -1.57 9.28 -1.80
C LEU A 67 -2.77 10.19 -2.03
N GLU A 68 -3.51 9.96 -3.10
CA GLU A 68 -4.86 10.51 -3.27
C GLU A 68 -5.87 9.43 -2.90
N TRP A 69 -6.72 9.71 -1.92
CA TRP A 69 -7.69 8.73 -1.41
C TRP A 69 -9.08 9.35 -1.40
N ILE A 70 -9.97 8.75 -2.18
CA ILE A 70 -11.36 9.14 -2.37
C ILE A 70 -12.27 7.92 -2.11
N PRO A 71 -13.59 8.10 -1.96
CA PRO A 71 -14.50 6.99 -1.69
C PRO A 71 -14.48 5.87 -2.75
N GLU A 72 -14.18 6.23 -4.00
CA GLU A 72 -14.23 5.32 -5.15
C GLU A 72 -12.91 4.58 -5.42
N ALA A 73 -11.78 5.14 -4.96
CA ALA A 73 -10.47 4.60 -5.23
C ALA A 73 -9.40 5.26 -4.33
N TYR A 74 -8.23 4.65 -4.25
CA TYR A 74 -7.04 5.39 -3.90
C TYR A 74 -5.95 5.19 -4.96
N HIS A 75 -5.18 6.26 -5.16
CA HIS A 75 -4.14 6.38 -6.16
C HIS A 75 -2.83 6.73 -5.47
N VAL A 76 -1.77 6.03 -5.86
CA VAL A 76 -0.42 6.32 -5.37
C VAL A 76 0.43 6.81 -6.52
N TYR A 77 1.19 7.87 -6.22
CA TYR A 77 2.05 8.57 -7.15
C TYR A 77 3.49 8.50 -6.65
N MET A 78 4.43 8.66 -7.57
CA MET A 78 5.83 8.88 -7.25
C MET A 78 6.37 10.00 -8.13
N ASP A 79 6.87 11.06 -7.51
CA ASP A 79 7.38 12.26 -8.19
C ASP A 79 6.38 12.87 -9.19
N GLY A 80 5.09 12.82 -8.84
CA GLY A 80 3.99 13.31 -9.68
C GLY A 80 3.47 12.30 -10.71
N ASP A 81 4.17 11.20 -10.96
CA ASP A 81 3.69 10.13 -11.84
C ASP A 81 2.81 9.14 -11.09
N TRP A 82 1.60 8.94 -11.59
CA TRP A 82 0.73 7.86 -11.13
C TRP A 82 1.36 6.49 -11.41
N PHE A 83 1.35 5.60 -10.42
CA PHE A 83 1.80 4.23 -10.62
C PHE A 83 0.91 3.17 -9.99
N PHE A 84 -0.01 3.48 -9.07
CA PHE A 84 -0.91 2.47 -8.51
C PHE A 84 -2.32 2.99 -8.33
N THR A 85 -3.30 2.12 -8.58
CA THR A 85 -4.71 2.36 -8.31
C THR A 85 -5.31 1.13 -7.67
N PHE A 86 -6.01 1.33 -6.55
CA PHE A 86 -6.92 0.35 -6.00
C PHE A 86 -8.34 0.92 -6.02
N ASN A 87 -9.20 0.30 -6.81
CA ASN A 87 -10.58 0.74 -7.00
C ASN A 87 -11.51 0.10 -5.97
N ASN A 88 -12.47 0.86 -5.48
CA ASN A 88 -13.59 0.37 -4.73
C ASN A 88 -14.52 -0.41 -5.66
N GLU A 89 -14.57 -1.73 -5.48
CA GLU A 89 -15.44 -2.60 -6.26
C GLU A 89 -16.92 -2.48 -5.85
N ASN A 90 -17.23 -1.63 -4.86
CA ASN A 90 -18.57 -1.40 -4.30
C ASN A 90 -19.24 -2.70 -3.84
N LYS A 91 -18.43 -3.58 -3.22
CA LYS A 91 -18.86 -4.87 -2.68
C LYS A 91 -19.02 -4.78 -1.16
N THR A 92 -18.07 -5.35 -0.41
CA THR A 92 -18.12 -5.41 1.05
C THR A 92 -16.84 -4.84 1.65
N SER A 93 -16.79 -4.76 2.98
CA SER A 93 -15.57 -4.39 3.70
C SER A 93 -14.42 -5.38 3.47
N ALA A 94 -14.69 -6.59 2.98
CA ALA A 94 -13.63 -7.55 2.66
C ALA A 94 -12.75 -7.04 1.51
N GLU A 95 -13.34 -6.35 0.53
CA GLU A 95 -12.63 -5.72 -0.58
C GLU A 95 -12.26 -4.26 -0.29
N TRP A 96 -13.10 -3.53 0.44
CA TRP A 96 -12.94 -2.09 0.68
C TRP A 96 -13.18 -1.68 2.14
N PRO A 97 -12.21 -1.90 3.05
CA PRO A 97 -12.28 -1.44 4.43
C PRO A 97 -11.74 -0.01 4.64
N TYR A 98 -11.71 0.81 3.57
CA TYR A 98 -11.08 2.13 3.51
C TYR A 98 -12.10 3.28 3.59
N ASP A 99 -13.12 3.13 4.41
CA ASP A 99 -14.15 4.13 4.70
C ASP A 99 -14.18 4.50 6.20
N GLN A 100 -13.03 4.39 6.85
CA GLN A 100 -12.80 4.68 8.27
C GLN A 100 -11.50 5.48 8.47
N PRO A 101 -11.25 6.09 9.63
CA PRO A 101 -10.00 6.82 9.89
C PRO A 101 -8.77 5.90 9.94
N PHE A 102 -7.66 6.34 9.34
CA PHE A 102 -6.35 5.68 9.38
C PHE A 102 -5.30 6.59 10.00
N PHE A 103 -4.21 6.01 10.49
CA PHE A 103 -3.01 6.72 10.91
C PHE A 103 -1.78 6.28 10.11
N LEU A 104 -0.81 7.20 10.01
CA LEU A 104 0.45 6.97 9.32
C LEU A 104 1.40 6.12 10.17
N ILE A 105 2.13 5.23 9.48
CA ILE A 105 3.23 4.48 10.05
C ILE A 105 4.43 4.72 9.15
N ILE A 106 5.57 5.03 9.78
CA ILE A 106 6.86 5.16 9.11
C ILE A 106 7.82 4.29 9.90
N ASN A 107 8.43 3.31 9.24
CA ASN A 107 9.39 2.41 9.86
C ASN A 107 10.51 2.04 8.90
N LEU A 108 11.61 1.54 9.48
CA LEU A 108 12.71 0.91 8.76
C LEU A 108 12.92 -0.47 9.39
N ALA A 109 12.52 -1.52 8.68
CA ALA A 109 12.70 -2.91 9.12
C ALA A 109 14.06 -3.47 8.67
N VAL A 110 14.64 -4.38 9.45
CA VAL A 110 15.89 -5.08 9.13
C VAL A 110 15.66 -6.59 9.18
N GLY A 111 15.79 -7.25 8.02
CA GLY A 111 15.47 -8.67 7.85
C GLY A 111 13.96 -8.92 7.66
N GLY A 112 13.55 -10.18 7.77
CA GLY A 112 12.16 -10.62 7.57
C GLY A 112 12.01 -11.54 6.36
N LYS A 113 10.91 -12.31 6.35
CA LYS A 113 10.43 -13.01 5.15
C LYS A 113 9.47 -12.04 4.46
N TRP A 114 10.03 -11.18 3.62
CA TRP A 114 9.25 -10.39 2.68
C TRP A 114 8.80 -11.31 1.55
#